data_AF-A0A7W1BD39-F1
#
_entry.id   AF-A0A7W1BD39-F1
#
_cell.length_a   1.000
_cell.length_b   1.000
_cell.length_c   1.000
_cell.angle_alpha   90.00
_cell.angle_beta   90.00
_cell.angle_gamma   90.00
#
_symmetry.space_group_name_H-M   'P 1'
#
loop_
_entity.id
_entity.type
_entity.pdbx_description
1 polymer ?
#
loop_
_entity_poly.entity_id
_entity_poly.type
_entity_poly.pdbx_seq_one_letter_code
_entity_poly.pdbx_strand_id
1 'polypeptide(L)'
;MPRYVFPVLGPVAAIGGAWLALERGREAARRPALILLLVWTATGAAATGILLVGGSVPAHRFLAFAMGLPILFAAGLVATASLLMARAGRARAVAAVLVLALGVGGGATIAYRAWYRSHPWMPREQLAQAAEAGSYLRETPGAAPIVFLVDLGGHSPLSSTSLSFHVIRAGLPPEMISRTLVYLGEPEAFLAGRPTILTEPASYRRASLRHWPSVEAVLDRNPIALMMPAFNRNFDAAVREHPEWLVSPNIAVVRGPPPRRPPATAPAPPAPLSPFGLAALTIGILLLLAVAGGGWAGALVPADGLTRAATAPAFGIAFLAGASVLAGRVGMVPTTASSAMVVAVVTMAGWLLFAMGGIPGLRLRGSGRGERAGSPRGRRPAR
;
A
#
# COMPACT_ATOMS: atom_id res chain seq x y z
N MET A 1 -11.51 -6.00 11.70
CA MET A 1 -10.79 -4.70 11.71
C MET A 1 -9.51 -4.85 12.52
N PRO A 2 -8.39 -4.24 12.09
CA PRO A 2 -7.22 -4.16 12.96
C PRO A 2 -7.70 -3.58 14.28
N ARG A 3 -7.54 -4.33 15.37
CA ARG A 3 -7.79 -3.83 16.72
C ARG A 3 -6.67 -2.83 16.99
N TYR A 4 -6.82 -1.61 16.46
CA TYR A 4 -5.99 -0.51 16.87
C TYR A 4 -6.09 -0.45 18.38
N VAL A 5 -4.96 -0.64 19.05
CA VAL A 5 -4.86 -0.61 20.51
C VAL A 5 -4.97 0.86 20.93
N PHE A 6 -6.10 1.48 20.60
CA PHE A 6 -6.38 2.89 20.76
C PHE A 6 -6.17 3.37 22.20
N PRO A 7 -6.50 2.56 23.25
CA PRO A 7 -6.20 2.94 24.62
C PRO A 7 -4.71 3.16 24.91
N VAL A 8 -3.82 2.53 24.14
CA VAL A 8 -2.36 2.64 24.31
C VAL A 8 -1.76 3.66 23.34
N LEU A 9 -2.16 3.62 22.07
CA LEU A 9 -1.61 4.52 21.04
C LEU A 9 -2.12 5.96 21.16
N GLY A 10 -3.40 6.13 21.56
CA GLY A 10 -4.05 7.44 21.65
C GLY A 10 -3.36 8.40 22.62
N PRO A 11 -3.10 8.01 23.88
CA PRO A 11 -2.43 8.88 24.84
C PRO A 11 -1.03 9.33 24.41
N VAL A 12 -0.22 8.41 23.86
CA VAL A 12 1.13 8.75 23.38
C VAL A 12 1.06 9.68 22.17
N ALA A 13 0.13 9.45 21.24
CA ALA A 13 -0.10 10.36 20.12
C ALA A 13 -0.56 11.75 20.58
N ALA A 14 -1.40 11.83 21.62
CA ALA A 14 -1.82 13.09 22.21
C ALA A 14 -0.64 13.87 22.83
N ILE A 15 0.29 13.17 23.52
CA ILE A 15 1.54 13.77 24.00
C ILE A 15 2.34 14.35 22.84
N GLY A 16 2.45 13.62 21.72
CA GLY A 16 3.13 14.11 20.50
C GLY A 16 2.47 15.37 19.94
N GLY A 17 1.14 15.39 19.83
CA GLY A 17 0.39 16.56 19.37
C GLY A 17 0.55 17.77 20.30
N ALA A 18 0.48 17.57 21.62
CA ALA A 18 0.68 18.62 22.61
C ALA A 18 2.11 19.18 22.58
N TRP A 19 3.12 18.33 22.48
CA TRP A 19 4.51 18.74 22.36
C TRP A 19 4.75 19.61 21.12
N LEU A 20 4.27 19.17 19.95
CA LEU A 20 4.35 19.93 18.71
C LEU A 20 3.61 21.28 18.78
N ALA A 21 2.52 21.36 19.55
CA ALA A 21 1.77 22.61 19.76
C ALA A 21 2.46 23.59 20.73
N LEU A 22 3.14 23.06 21.75
CA LEU A 22 3.74 23.84 22.84
C LEU A 22 5.16 24.34 22.54
N GLU A 23 5.86 23.75 21.59
CA GLU A 23 7.23 24.16 21.21
C GLU A 23 7.21 25.51 20.49
N ARG A 24 7.03 26.58 21.26
CA ARG A 24 7.01 27.98 20.83
C ARG A 24 8.43 28.44 20.59
N GLY A 25 8.85 28.52 19.33
CA GLY A 25 10.13 29.14 18.99
C GLY A 25 10.78 28.69 17.68
N ARG A 26 10.28 27.64 17.01
CA ARG A 26 10.87 27.14 15.76
C ARG A 26 9.82 26.98 14.66
N GLU A 27 9.95 27.83 13.64
CA GLU A 27 9.42 27.76 12.27
C GLU A 27 7.90 27.86 12.04
N ALA A 28 7.51 28.80 11.17
CA ALA A 28 6.15 28.97 10.64
C ALA A 28 5.58 27.69 9.97
N ALA A 29 6.44 26.76 9.55
CA ALA A 29 6.07 25.51 8.89
C ALA A 29 5.47 24.43 9.81
N ARG A 30 5.66 24.53 11.14
CA ARG A 30 5.18 23.47 12.07
C ARG A 30 3.68 23.48 12.32
N ARG A 31 3.04 24.66 12.34
CA ARG A 31 1.59 24.79 12.55
C ARG A 31 0.79 24.08 11.44
N PRO A 32 1.07 24.31 10.14
CA PRO A 32 0.43 23.57 9.06
C PRO A 32 0.63 22.05 9.17
N ALA A 33 1.84 21.59 9.52
CA ALA A 33 2.12 20.17 9.67
C ALA A 33 1.32 19.53 10.82
N LEU A 34 1.23 20.20 11.97
CA LEU A 34 0.41 19.73 13.08
C LEU A 34 -1.08 19.71 12.72
N ILE A 35 -1.59 20.77 12.10
CA ILE A 35 -3.00 20.84 11.65
C ILE A 35 -3.28 19.67 10.69
N LEU A 36 -2.39 19.43 9.73
CA LEU A 36 -2.51 18.31 8.81
C LEU A 36 -2.57 16.98 9.56
N LEU A 37 -1.64 16.72 10.49
CA LEU A 37 -1.62 15.48 11.28
C LEU A 37 -2.87 15.29 12.15
N LEU A 38 -3.39 16.37 12.74
CA LEU A 38 -4.61 16.35 13.53
C LEU A 38 -5.83 16.07 12.66
N VAL A 39 -5.99 16.76 11.53
CA VAL A 39 -7.09 16.53 10.58
C VAL A 39 -7.04 15.10 10.04
N TRP A 40 -5.84 14.62 9.70
CA TRP A 40 -5.61 13.28 9.20
C TRP A 40 -6.03 12.22 10.24
N THR A 41 -5.57 12.37 11.49
CA THR A 41 -5.93 11.48 12.61
C THR A 41 -7.43 11.56 12.94
N ALA A 42 -8.01 12.75 12.94
CA ALA A 42 -9.42 12.98 13.24
C ALA A 42 -10.33 12.28 12.22
N THR A 43 -9.93 12.20 10.95
CA THR A 43 -10.69 11.47 9.92
C THR A 43 -10.77 9.98 10.25
N GLY A 44 -9.67 9.37 10.71
CA GLY A 44 -9.67 7.97 11.17
C GLY A 44 -10.51 7.75 12.44
N ALA A 45 -10.44 8.69 13.39
CA ALA A 45 -11.24 8.63 14.61
C ALA A 45 -12.75 8.77 14.33
N ALA A 46 -13.15 9.72 13.48
CA ALA A 46 -14.53 9.91 13.06
C ALA A 46 -15.09 8.67 12.36
N ALA A 47 -14.33 8.07 11.44
CA ALA A 47 -14.70 6.83 10.78
C ALA A 47 -14.90 5.67 11.78
N THR A 48 -14.03 5.57 12.78
CA THR A 48 -14.17 4.59 13.87
C THR A 48 -15.43 4.85 14.69
N GLY A 49 -15.74 6.12 15.01
CA GLY A 49 -16.97 6.50 15.71
C GLY A 49 -18.22 6.11 14.94
N ILE A 50 -18.28 6.37 13.62
CA ILE A 50 -19.40 5.97 12.76
C ILE A 50 -19.59 4.44 12.77
N LEU A 51 -18.50 3.67 12.73
CA LEU A 51 -18.56 2.21 12.80
C LEU A 51 -19.09 1.70 14.16
N LEU A 52 -18.69 2.34 15.26
CA LEU A 52 -19.14 1.97 16.60
C LEU A 52 -20.64 2.19 16.81
N VAL A 53 -21.24 3.17 16.12
CA VAL A 53 -22.69 3.42 16.15
C VAL A 53 -23.47 2.62 15.09
N GLY A 54 -22.83 1.62 14.46
CA GLY A 54 -23.46 0.74 13.47
C GLY A 54 -23.51 1.28 12.03
N GLY A 55 -22.87 2.42 11.76
CA GLY A 55 -22.75 2.94 10.40
C GLY A 55 -21.85 2.08 9.52
N SER A 56 -22.12 2.05 8.22
CA SER A 56 -21.27 1.36 7.25
C SER A 56 -20.22 2.31 6.68
N VAL A 57 -18.95 1.96 6.84
CA VAL A 57 -17.82 2.77 6.41
C VAL A 57 -16.84 1.86 5.66
N PRO A 58 -16.44 2.19 4.42
CA PRO A 58 -15.47 1.39 3.67
C PRO A 58 -14.10 1.35 4.35
N ALA A 59 -13.90 0.45 5.31
CA ALA A 59 -12.76 0.44 6.24
C ALA A 59 -11.39 0.52 5.55
N HIS A 60 -11.26 -0.06 4.35
CA HIS A 60 -10.05 -0.02 3.54
C HIS A 60 -9.62 1.40 3.14
N ARG A 61 -10.57 2.35 2.99
CA ARG A 61 -10.27 3.74 2.63
C ARG A 61 -9.71 4.53 3.82
N PHE A 62 -10.08 4.15 5.04
CA PHE A 62 -9.70 4.88 6.26
C PHE A 62 -8.37 4.46 6.85
N LEU A 63 -7.85 3.29 6.44
CA LEU A 63 -6.51 2.84 6.80
C LEU A 63 -5.42 3.83 6.36
N ALA A 64 -5.55 4.41 5.16
CA ALA A 64 -4.67 5.46 4.68
C ALA A 64 -4.82 6.76 5.50
N PHE A 65 -6.01 7.02 6.04
CA PHE A 65 -6.28 8.17 6.90
C PHE A 65 -5.77 8.00 8.34
N ALA A 66 -5.54 6.77 8.79
CA ALA A 66 -5.01 6.48 10.12
C ALA A 66 -3.50 6.77 10.27
N MET A 67 -2.79 7.14 9.20
CA MET A 67 -1.33 7.37 9.22
C MET A 67 -0.90 8.58 10.05
N GLY A 68 -1.79 9.53 10.34
CA GLY A 68 -1.50 10.60 11.30
C GLY A 68 -1.21 10.07 12.70
N LEU A 69 -1.90 9.00 13.12
CA LEU A 69 -1.74 8.42 14.45
C LEU A 69 -0.34 7.83 14.73
N PRO A 70 0.26 6.96 13.88
CA PRO A 70 1.61 6.46 14.10
C PRO A 70 2.67 7.57 14.03
N ILE A 71 2.45 8.62 13.22
CA ILE A 71 3.37 9.77 13.18
C ILE A 71 3.31 10.55 14.51
N LEU A 72 2.11 10.85 15.01
CA LEU A 72 1.92 11.51 16.30
C LEU A 72 2.42 10.64 17.46
N PHE A 73 2.24 9.31 17.38
CA PHE A 73 2.79 8.36 18.33
C PHE A 73 4.32 8.43 18.38
N ALA A 74 4.99 8.42 17.22
CA ALA A 74 6.44 8.56 17.15
C ALA A 74 6.91 9.92 17.71
N ALA A 75 6.20 11.00 17.37
CA ALA A 75 6.46 12.33 17.95
C ALA A 75 6.31 12.33 19.48
N GLY A 76 5.30 11.64 20.02
CA GLY A 76 5.08 11.47 21.45
C GLY A 76 6.19 10.71 22.17
N LEU A 77 6.73 9.65 21.53
CA LEU A 77 7.89 8.92 22.05
C LEU A 77 9.14 9.82 22.11
N VAL A 78 9.40 10.56 21.03
CA VAL A 78 10.54 11.50 20.97
C VAL A 78 10.39 12.63 21.97
N ALA A 79 9.20 13.21 22.10
CA ALA A 79 8.89 14.24 23.08
C ALA A 79 9.16 13.75 24.51
N THR A 80 8.66 12.55 24.83
CA THR A 80 8.84 11.93 26.16
C THR A 80 10.32 11.67 26.44
N ALA A 81 11.05 11.08 25.49
CA ALA A 81 12.48 10.83 25.62
C ALA A 81 13.28 12.14 25.78
N SER A 82 12.93 13.18 25.03
CA SER A 82 13.59 14.49 25.10
C SER A 82 13.37 15.17 26.45
N LEU A 83 12.16 15.09 27.00
CA LEU A 83 11.85 15.60 28.34
C LEU A 83 12.62 14.88 29.45
N LEU A 84 12.85 13.58 29.29
CA LEU A 84 13.69 12.79 30.21
C LEU A 84 15.16 13.21 30.10
N MET A 85 15.68 13.38 28.88
CA MET A 85 17.07 13.80 28.63
C MET A 85 17.37 15.24 29.03
N ALA A 86 16.37 16.14 29.02
CA ALA A 86 16.53 17.55 29.35
C ALA A 86 17.01 17.80 30.80
N ARG A 87 16.96 16.79 31.67
CA ARG A 87 17.48 16.90 33.04
C ARG A 87 18.72 16.03 33.22
N ALA A 88 19.76 16.58 33.85
CA ALA A 88 21.02 15.87 34.08
C ALA A 88 20.83 14.57 34.90
N GLY A 89 21.48 13.48 34.46
CA GLY A 89 21.57 12.21 35.19
C GLY A 89 21.56 10.98 34.29
N ARG A 90 22.52 10.06 34.49
CA ARG A 90 22.63 8.79 33.74
C ARG A 90 21.35 7.96 33.80
N ALA A 91 20.69 7.92 34.94
CA ALA A 91 19.42 7.18 35.12
C ALA A 91 18.32 7.67 34.15
N ARG A 92 18.25 8.98 33.87
CA ARG A 92 17.26 9.53 32.94
C ARG A 92 17.61 9.28 31.48
N ALA A 93 18.90 9.29 31.14
CA ALA A 93 19.34 8.88 29.81
C ALA A 93 18.96 7.42 29.54
N VAL A 94 19.19 6.52 30.51
CA VAL A 94 18.75 5.12 30.44
C VAL A 94 17.23 5.04 30.31
N ALA A 95 16.47 5.81 31.10
CA ALA A 95 15.02 5.84 30.99
C ALA A 95 14.53 6.31 29.61
N ALA A 96 15.16 7.33 29.01
CA ALA A 96 14.83 7.81 27.67
C ALA A 96 15.07 6.73 26.61
N VAL A 97 16.22 6.05 26.68
CA VAL A 97 16.54 4.92 25.79
C VAL A 97 15.52 3.79 25.96
N LEU A 98 15.15 3.45 27.20
CA LEU A 98 14.14 2.43 27.48
C LEU A 98 12.76 2.81 26.94
N VAL A 99 12.32 4.06 27.08
CA VAL A 99 11.04 4.54 26.52
C VAL A 99 11.03 4.39 25.00
N LEU A 100 12.12 4.77 24.32
CA LEU A 100 12.24 4.61 22.87
C LEU A 100 12.25 3.13 22.47
N ALA A 101 13.06 2.30 23.13
CA ALA A 101 13.18 0.88 22.83
C ALA A 101 11.84 0.14 23.06
N LEU A 102 11.17 0.39 24.17
CA LEU A 102 9.87 -0.21 24.49
C LEU A 102 8.75 0.33 23.59
N GLY A 103 8.76 1.63 23.28
CA GLY A 103 7.78 2.24 22.38
C GLY A 103 7.87 1.70 20.96
N VAL A 104 9.08 1.64 20.40
CA VAL A 104 9.34 1.08 19.07
C VAL A 104 9.12 -0.43 19.06
N GLY A 105 9.69 -1.17 20.01
CA GLY A 105 9.54 -2.63 20.10
C GLY A 105 8.09 -3.06 20.36
N GLY A 106 7.38 -2.36 21.24
CA GLY A 106 5.95 -2.57 21.51
C GLY A 106 5.10 -2.23 20.30
N GLY A 107 5.33 -1.08 19.65
CA GLY A 107 4.64 -0.69 18.42
C GLY A 107 4.84 -1.70 17.29
N ALA A 108 6.09 -2.13 17.06
CA ALA A 108 6.43 -3.15 16.08
C ALA A 108 5.76 -4.50 16.41
N THR A 109 5.73 -4.91 17.68
CA THR A 109 5.06 -6.15 18.11
C THR A 109 3.55 -6.09 17.87
N ILE A 110 2.91 -4.95 18.16
CA ILE A 110 1.47 -4.75 17.90
C ILE A 110 1.20 -4.79 16.40
N ALA A 111 2.00 -4.07 15.60
CA ALA A 111 1.88 -4.05 14.15
C ALA A 111 2.08 -5.46 13.56
N TYR A 112 3.10 -6.20 14.03
CA TYR A 112 3.38 -7.58 13.64
C TYR A 112 2.20 -8.50 13.98
N ARG A 113 1.68 -8.44 15.21
CA ARG A 113 0.53 -9.27 15.61
C ARG A 113 -0.73 -8.92 14.81
N ALA A 114 -0.96 -7.63 14.53
CA ALA A 114 -2.08 -7.19 13.71
C ALA A 114 -1.94 -7.71 12.27
N TRP A 115 -0.74 -7.67 11.71
CA TRP A 115 -0.42 -8.21 10.38
C TRP A 115 -0.63 -9.73 10.33
N TYR A 116 -0.02 -10.49 11.23
CA TYR A 116 -0.09 -11.96 11.19
C TYR A 116 -1.46 -12.54 11.57
N ARG A 117 -2.26 -11.83 12.38
CA ARG A 117 -3.65 -12.24 12.65
C ARG A 117 -4.58 -11.92 11.49
N SER A 118 -4.17 -11.02 10.60
CA SER A 118 -4.87 -10.79 9.34
C SER A 118 -4.57 -11.97 8.44
N HIS A 119 -5.48 -12.94 8.42
CA HIS A 119 -5.36 -14.09 7.53
C HIS A 119 -5.25 -13.56 6.09
N PRO A 120 -4.34 -14.11 5.25
CA PRO A 120 -4.34 -13.80 3.83
C PRO A 120 -5.76 -14.00 3.32
N TRP A 121 -6.40 -12.90 2.88
CA TRP A 121 -7.78 -12.93 2.42
C TRP A 121 -7.93 -13.74 1.12
N MET A 122 -6.79 -14.09 0.50
CA MET A 122 -6.67 -14.87 -0.71
C MET A 122 -6.21 -16.30 -0.34
N PRO A 123 -7.10 -17.31 -0.41
CA PRO A 123 -6.74 -18.71 -0.26
C PRO A 123 -5.65 -19.11 -1.26
N ARG A 124 -4.69 -19.93 -0.82
CA ARG A 124 -3.58 -20.40 -1.69
C ARG A 124 -4.11 -21.14 -2.92
N GLU A 125 -5.20 -21.89 -2.75
CA GLU A 125 -5.89 -22.60 -3.82
C GLU A 125 -6.40 -21.65 -4.90
N GLN A 126 -7.11 -20.57 -4.53
CA GLN A 126 -7.61 -19.58 -5.49
C GLN A 126 -6.48 -18.95 -6.31
N LEU A 127 -5.34 -18.62 -5.67
CA LEU A 127 -4.20 -18.06 -6.38
C LEU A 127 -3.53 -19.10 -7.31
N ALA A 128 -3.42 -20.35 -6.86
CA ALA A 128 -2.86 -21.43 -7.66
C ALA A 128 -3.69 -21.69 -8.92
N GLN A 129 -5.02 -21.74 -8.80
CA GLN A 129 -5.92 -21.93 -9.94
C GLN A 129 -5.88 -20.73 -10.90
N ALA A 130 -5.88 -19.50 -10.37
CA ALA A 130 -5.74 -18.30 -11.19
C ALA A 130 -4.40 -18.27 -11.97
N ALA A 131 -3.31 -18.71 -11.35
CA ALA A 131 -2.01 -18.82 -12.00
C ALA A 131 -1.94 -19.96 -13.03
N GLU A 132 -2.62 -21.08 -12.78
CA GLU A 132 -2.81 -22.16 -13.74
C GLU A 132 -3.61 -21.68 -14.97
N ALA A 133 -4.67 -20.88 -14.75
CA ALA A 133 -5.40 -20.22 -15.84
C ALA A 133 -4.51 -19.26 -16.63
N GLY A 134 -3.61 -18.55 -15.92
CA GLY A 134 -2.56 -17.75 -16.55
C GLY A 134 -1.63 -18.58 -17.44
N SER A 135 -1.25 -19.80 -17.02
CA SER A 135 -0.46 -20.73 -17.86
C SER A 135 -1.22 -21.14 -19.12
N TYR A 136 -2.49 -21.54 -19.00
CA TYR A 136 -3.33 -21.87 -20.15
C TYR A 136 -3.43 -20.71 -21.16
N LEU A 137 -3.62 -19.49 -20.66
CA LEU A 137 -3.75 -18.28 -21.48
C LEU A 137 -2.45 -17.89 -22.19
N ARG A 138 -1.27 -18.23 -21.64
CA ARG A 138 0.01 -18.03 -22.34
C ARG A 138 0.17 -18.97 -23.54
N GLU A 139 -0.36 -20.17 -23.45
CA GLU A 139 -0.33 -21.15 -24.54
C GLU A 139 -1.41 -20.92 -25.60
N THR A 140 -2.38 -20.06 -25.28
CA THR A 140 -3.48 -19.66 -26.15
C THR A 140 -3.25 -18.24 -26.67
N PRO A 141 -2.32 -18.04 -27.62
CA PRO A 141 -2.03 -16.72 -28.15
C PRO A 141 -3.24 -16.16 -28.87
N GLY A 142 -3.50 -14.87 -28.66
CA GLY A 142 -4.61 -14.17 -29.30
C GLY A 142 -4.90 -12.86 -28.60
N ALA A 143 -5.68 -12.00 -29.25
CA ALA A 143 -6.21 -10.75 -28.67
C ALA A 143 -7.63 -10.92 -28.09
N ALA A 144 -8.14 -12.16 -28.07
CA ALA A 144 -9.49 -12.46 -27.62
C ALA A 144 -9.72 -11.96 -26.18
N PRO A 145 -10.89 -11.35 -25.89
CA PRO A 145 -11.29 -11.02 -24.52
C PRO A 145 -11.35 -12.29 -23.66
N ILE A 146 -11.04 -12.16 -22.38
CA ILE A 146 -11.02 -13.29 -21.44
C ILE A 146 -12.14 -13.06 -20.43
N VAL A 147 -13.02 -14.04 -20.25
CA VAL A 147 -14.13 -13.98 -19.32
C VAL A 147 -13.99 -15.11 -18.30
N PHE A 148 -13.87 -14.76 -17.02
CA PHE A 148 -13.92 -15.74 -15.94
C PHE A 148 -15.34 -15.86 -15.40
N LEU A 149 -15.86 -17.07 -15.34
CA LEU A 149 -17.16 -17.38 -14.78
C LEU A 149 -17.01 -17.61 -13.27
N VAL A 150 -17.63 -16.73 -12.49
CA VAL A 150 -17.54 -16.70 -11.04
C VAL A 150 -18.95 -16.85 -10.46
N ASP A 151 -19.12 -17.78 -9.54
CA ASP A 151 -20.30 -17.85 -8.65
C ASP A 151 -19.91 -18.54 -7.35
N LEU A 152 -19.62 -17.73 -6.32
CA LEU A 152 -19.34 -18.23 -4.97
C LEU A 152 -20.61 -18.32 -4.11
N GLY A 153 -21.78 -17.97 -4.65
CA GLY A 153 -23.00 -17.77 -3.89
C GLY A 153 -22.86 -16.74 -2.75
N GLY A 154 -23.60 -16.97 -1.67
CA GLY A 154 -23.55 -16.16 -0.45
C GLY A 154 -24.34 -14.85 -0.49
N HIS A 155 -24.31 -14.13 0.62
CA HIS A 155 -25.17 -12.96 0.86
C HIS A 155 -24.73 -11.68 0.13
N SER A 156 -23.49 -11.61 -0.37
CA SER A 156 -22.94 -10.43 -1.07
C SER A 156 -22.24 -10.78 -2.39
N PRO A 157 -23.00 -11.18 -3.44
CA PRO A 157 -22.45 -11.60 -4.73
C PRO A 157 -21.58 -10.52 -5.39
N LEU A 158 -21.92 -9.24 -5.23
CA LEU A 158 -21.13 -8.14 -5.80
C LEU A 158 -19.72 -8.06 -5.17
N SER A 159 -19.64 -8.20 -3.85
CA SER A 159 -18.38 -8.13 -3.12
C SER A 159 -17.53 -9.36 -3.42
N SER A 160 -18.12 -10.57 -3.39
CA SER A 160 -17.41 -11.82 -3.68
C SER A 160 -16.91 -11.88 -5.13
N THR A 161 -17.69 -11.40 -6.10
CA THR A 161 -17.27 -11.32 -7.51
C THR A 161 -16.13 -10.34 -7.71
N SER A 162 -16.23 -9.14 -7.13
CA SER A 162 -15.15 -8.13 -7.21
C SER A 162 -13.87 -8.64 -6.56
N LEU A 163 -14.00 -9.32 -5.41
CA LEU A 163 -12.89 -9.92 -4.69
C LEU A 163 -12.22 -11.02 -5.53
N SER A 164 -13.02 -11.94 -6.08
CA SER A 164 -12.56 -13.01 -6.97
C SER A 164 -11.83 -12.46 -8.18
N PHE A 165 -12.37 -11.40 -8.79
CA PHE A 165 -11.74 -10.75 -9.94
C PHE A 165 -10.36 -10.16 -9.63
N HIS A 166 -10.16 -9.61 -8.43
CA HIS A 166 -8.84 -9.17 -7.99
C HIS A 166 -7.87 -10.34 -7.79
N VAL A 167 -8.33 -11.47 -7.24
CA VAL A 167 -7.50 -12.67 -7.09
C VAL A 167 -7.10 -13.24 -8.45
N ILE A 168 -8.08 -13.38 -9.36
CA ILE A 168 -7.86 -13.85 -10.73
C ILE A 168 -6.77 -13.01 -11.39
N ARG A 169 -6.94 -11.67 -11.40
CA ARG A 169 -5.95 -10.75 -11.99
C ARG A 169 -4.57 -10.85 -11.36
N ALA A 170 -4.46 -11.17 -10.06
CA ALA A 170 -3.18 -11.37 -9.40
C ALA A 170 -2.44 -12.64 -9.87
N GLY A 171 -3.15 -13.65 -10.37
CA GLY A 171 -2.56 -14.86 -10.96
C GLY A 171 -2.26 -14.75 -12.46
N LEU A 172 -2.77 -13.72 -13.14
CA LEU A 172 -2.63 -13.58 -14.59
C LEU A 172 -1.33 -12.87 -15.00
N PRO A 173 -0.80 -13.18 -16.20
CA PRO A 173 0.24 -12.36 -16.82
C PRO A 173 -0.22 -10.90 -17.00
N PRO A 174 0.65 -9.89 -16.81
CA PRO A 174 0.27 -8.48 -16.90
C PRO A 174 -0.47 -8.08 -18.19
N GLU A 175 -0.05 -8.63 -19.32
CA GLU A 175 -0.64 -8.40 -20.65
C GLU A 175 -2.09 -8.90 -20.79
N MET A 176 -2.54 -9.80 -19.91
CA MET A 176 -3.89 -10.36 -19.92
C MET A 176 -4.87 -9.54 -19.07
N ILE A 177 -4.36 -8.80 -18.08
CA ILE A 177 -5.18 -8.13 -17.06
C ILE A 177 -6.17 -7.12 -17.69
N SER A 178 -5.72 -6.38 -18.71
CA SER A 178 -6.49 -5.33 -19.38
C SER A 178 -7.69 -5.85 -20.19
N ARG A 179 -7.63 -7.11 -20.65
CA ARG A 179 -8.69 -7.76 -21.43
C ARG A 179 -9.49 -8.80 -20.65
N THR A 180 -9.22 -8.92 -19.36
CA THR A 180 -9.92 -9.86 -18.47
C THR A 180 -11.17 -9.21 -17.90
N LEU A 181 -12.27 -9.94 -18.00
CA LEU A 181 -13.61 -9.62 -17.53
C LEU A 181 -14.09 -10.73 -16.58
N VAL A 182 -15.17 -10.45 -15.85
CA VAL A 182 -15.80 -11.41 -14.95
C VAL A 182 -17.29 -11.49 -15.28
N TYR A 183 -17.78 -12.71 -15.42
CA TYR A 183 -19.19 -13.03 -15.57
C TYR A 183 -19.69 -13.69 -14.28
N LEU A 184 -20.78 -13.17 -13.71
CA LEU A 184 -21.38 -13.72 -12.49
C LEU A 184 -22.50 -14.71 -12.85
N GLY A 185 -22.20 -16.01 -12.78
CA GLY A 185 -23.22 -17.06 -12.84
C GLY A 185 -22.87 -18.33 -13.62
N GLU A 186 -23.89 -18.87 -14.27
CA GLU A 186 -23.92 -20.20 -14.88
C GLU A 186 -23.39 -20.19 -16.32
N PRO A 187 -22.62 -21.23 -16.71
CA PRO A 187 -22.04 -21.31 -18.04
C PRO A 187 -23.07 -21.39 -19.16
N GLU A 188 -24.22 -22.02 -18.95
CA GLU A 188 -25.27 -22.18 -19.95
C GLU A 188 -25.90 -20.83 -20.32
N ALA A 189 -26.15 -19.97 -19.31
CA ALA A 189 -26.64 -18.61 -19.52
C ALA A 189 -25.61 -17.75 -20.27
N PHE A 190 -24.32 -17.86 -19.90
CA PHE A 190 -23.22 -17.20 -20.60
C PHE A 190 -23.13 -17.64 -22.07
N LEU A 191 -23.19 -18.95 -22.33
CA LEU A 191 -23.16 -19.52 -23.68
C LEU A 191 -24.36 -19.08 -24.51
N ALA A 192 -25.54 -18.95 -23.88
CA ALA A 192 -26.76 -18.42 -24.49
C ALA A 192 -26.75 -16.88 -24.64
N GLY A 193 -25.67 -16.20 -24.27
CA GLY A 193 -25.55 -14.74 -24.40
C GLY A 193 -26.53 -13.97 -23.52
N ARG A 194 -26.83 -14.47 -22.32
CA ARG A 194 -27.75 -13.83 -21.36
C ARG A 194 -27.11 -13.75 -19.97
N PRO A 195 -27.50 -12.77 -19.13
CA PRO A 195 -27.08 -12.74 -17.73
C PRO A 195 -27.78 -13.86 -16.94
N THR A 196 -27.07 -14.45 -15.97
CA THR A 196 -27.69 -15.35 -15.00
C THR A 196 -28.54 -14.54 -14.02
N ILE A 197 -29.84 -14.82 -13.96
CA ILE A 197 -30.79 -14.15 -13.06
C ILE A 197 -31.34 -15.18 -12.07
N LEU A 198 -30.92 -15.07 -10.82
CA LEU A 198 -31.53 -15.81 -9.71
C LEU A 198 -32.65 -14.98 -9.07
N THR A 199 -33.71 -15.65 -8.63
CA THR A 199 -34.83 -15.01 -7.91
C THR A 199 -34.41 -14.58 -6.52
N GLU A 200 -33.65 -15.42 -5.81
CA GLU A 200 -33.10 -15.14 -4.49
C GLU A 200 -31.61 -15.51 -4.40
N PRO A 201 -30.75 -14.71 -3.73
CA PRO A 201 -31.07 -13.41 -3.12
C PRO A 201 -31.20 -12.29 -4.17
N ALA A 202 -32.07 -11.30 -3.94
CA ALA A 202 -32.21 -10.13 -4.83
C ALA A 202 -30.89 -9.36 -5.10
N SER A 203 -29.93 -9.46 -4.19
CA SER A 203 -28.57 -8.90 -4.36
C SER A 203 -27.80 -9.56 -5.51
N TYR A 204 -28.09 -10.83 -5.82
CA TYR A 204 -27.50 -11.57 -6.93
C TYR A 204 -27.88 -10.96 -8.28
N ARG A 205 -29.20 -10.76 -8.52
CA ARG A 205 -29.70 -10.12 -9.74
C ARG A 205 -29.02 -8.77 -9.99
N ARG A 206 -28.92 -7.94 -8.95
CA ARG A 206 -28.27 -6.63 -9.02
C ARG A 206 -26.79 -6.73 -9.37
N ALA A 207 -26.07 -7.70 -8.79
CA ALA A 207 -24.66 -7.93 -9.09
C ALA A 207 -24.46 -8.42 -10.53
N SER A 208 -25.26 -9.41 -10.96
CA SER A 208 -25.21 -9.98 -12.31
C SER A 208 -25.44 -8.90 -13.38
N LEU A 209 -26.54 -8.13 -13.24
CA LEU A 209 -26.86 -7.04 -14.15
C LEU A 209 -25.83 -5.90 -14.14
N ARG A 210 -25.07 -5.73 -13.06
CA ARG A 210 -24.00 -4.72 -13.00
C ARG A 210 -22.75 -5.12 -13.78
N HIS A 211 -22.42 -6.41 -13.81
CA HIS A 211 -21.26 -6.92 -14.56
C HIS A 211 -21.59 -7.23 -16.02
N TRP A 212 -22.85 -7.55 -16.32
CA TRP A 212 -23.30 -7.99 -17.63
C TRP A 212 -22.90 -7.09 -18.81
N PRO A 213 -23.07 -5.74 -18.77
CA PRO A 213 -22.80 -4.91 -19.95
C PRO A 213 -21.36 -4.99 -20.47
N SER A 214 -20.38 -5.24 -19.57
CA SER A 214 -18.98 -5.39 -19.98
C SER A 214 -18.70 -6.73 -20.65
N VAL A 215 -19.43 -7.78 -20.27
CA VAL A 215 -19.34 -9.11 -20.87
C VAL A 215 -20.09 -9.14 -22.19
N GLU A 216 -21.30 -8.59 -22.23
CA GLU A 216 -22.14 -8.48 -23.43
C GLU A 216 -21.40 -7.80 -24.59
N ALA A 217 -20.68 -6.70 -24.29
CA ALA A 217 -19.91 -5.93 -25.27
C ALA A 217 -18.74 -6.68 -25.93
N VAL A 218 -18.43 -7.90 -25.48
CA VAL A 218 -17.35 -8.72 -26.05
C VAL A 218 -17.79 -10.09 -26.54
N LEU A 219 -19.07 -10.45 -26.44
CA LEU A 219 -19.56 -11.78 -26.84
C LEU A 219 -19.37 -12.07 -28.32
N ASP A 220 -19.52 -11.04 -29.16
CA ASP A 220 -19.32 -11.07 -30.61
C ASP A 220 -17.86 -11.28 -31.02
N ARG A 221 -16.91 -11.01 -30.11
CA ARG A 221 -15.46 -11.18 -30.32
C ARG A 221 -14.95 -12.57 -29.95
N ASN A 222 -15.84 -13.53 -29.73
CA ASN A 222 -15.53 -14.91 -29.37
C ASN A 222 -14.57 -15.00 -28.16
N PRO A 223 -15.02 -14.55 -26.96
CA PRO A 223 -14.17 -14.51 -25.79
C PRO A 223 -13.77 -15.91 -25.32
N ILE A 224 -12.58 -16.01 -24.72
CA ILE A 224 -12.14 -17.21 -24.00
C ILE A 224 -12.84 -17.20 -22.64
N ALA A 225 -13.67 -18.20 -22.39
CA ALA A 225 -14.45 -18.34 -21.15
C ALA A 225 -13.88 -19.46 -20.28
N LEU A 226 -13.48 -19.10 -19.07
CA LEU A 226 -12.81 -19.98 -18.12
C LEU A 226 -13.62 -20.10 -16.84
N MET A 227 -13.62 -21.31 -16.27
CA MET A 227 -14.25 -21.60 -14.99
C MET A 227 -13.29 -22.39 -14.11
N MET A 228 -13.30 -22.10 -12.81
CA MET A 228 -12.37 -22.66 -11.84
C MET A 228 -13.13 -23.02 -10.55
N PRO A 229 -12.84 -24.16 -9.90
CA PRO A 229 -13.62 -24.64 -8.76
C PRO A 229 -13.56 -23.72 -7.55
N ALA A 230 -12.42 -23.06 -7.30
CA ALA A 230 -12.28 -22.13 -6.17
C ALA A 230 -13.04 -20.81 -6.36
N PHE A 231 -13.62 -20.58 -7.55
CA PHE A 231 -14.36 -19.36 -7.91
C PHE A 231 -15.79 -19.64 -8.38
N ASN A 232 -16.16 -20.91 -8.59
CA ASN A 232 -17.46 -21.28 -9.08
C ASN A 232 -17.96 -22.56 -8.39
N ARG A 233 -18.97 -22.42 -7.54
CA ARG A 233 -19.58 -23.53 -6.78
C ARG A 233 -20.24 -24.59 -7.66
N ASN A 234 -20.56 -24.24 -8.90
CA ASN A 234 -21.18 -25.15 -9.88
C ASN A 234 -20.14 -25.87 -10.75
N PHE A 235 -18.83 -25.75 -10.44
CA PHE A 235 -17.75 -26.37 -11.22
C PHE A 235 -17.94 -27.86 -11.43
N ASP A 236 -18.10 -28.62 -10.36
CA ASP A 236 -18.23 -30.07 -10.49
C ASP A 236 -19.49 -30.49 -11.23
N ALA A 237 -20.58 -29.71 -11.11
CA ALA A 237 -21.81 -29.97 -11.85
C ALA A 237 -21.63 -29.72 -13.35
N ALA A 238 -21.09 -28.56 -13.72
CA ALA A 238 -20.82 -28.20 -15.10
C ALA A 238 -19.85 -29.18 -15.78
N VAL A 239 -18.78 -29.60 -15.09
CA VAL A 239 -17.82 -30.57 -15.63
C VAL A 239 -18.41 -31.98 -15.77
N ARG A 240 -19.35 -32.38 -14.90
CA ARG A 240 -20.06 -33.66 -15.08
C ARG A 240 -20.98 -33.65 -16.30
N GLU A 241 -21.62 -32.53 -16.57
CA GLU A 241 -22.50 -32.36 -17.74
C GLU A 241 -21.71 -32.16 -19.04
N HIS A 242 -20.56 -31.48 -18.95
CA HIS A 242 -19.64 -31.18 -20.04
C HIS A 242 -18.20 -31.65 -19.75
N PRO A 243 -17.92 -32.96 -19.78
CA PRO A 243 -16.59 -33.50 -19.52
C PRO A 243 -15.51 -32.94 -20.47
N GLU A 244 -15.90 -32.54 -21.67
CA GLU A 244 -15.03 -31.95 -22.70
C GLU A 244 -14.49 -30.57 -22.34
N TRP A 245 -15.11 -29.85 -21.38
CA TRP A 245 -14.60 -28.55 -20.93
C TRP A 245 -13.39 -28.71 -20.02
N LEU A 246 -13.19 -29.87 -19.39
CA LEU A 246 -12.13 -30.08 -18.41
C LEU A 246 -10.76 -30.18 -19.08
N VAL A 247 -9.94 -29.14 -18.91
CA VAL A 247 -8.58 -29.07 -19.46
C VAL A 247 -7.53 -29.48 -18.43
N SER A 248 -7.81 -29.23 -17.16
CA SER A 248 -6.98 -29.61 -16.02
C SER A 248 -7.88 -29.80 -14.81
N PRO A 249 -7.43 -30.45 -13.72
CA PRO A 249 -8.25 -30.65 -12.52
C PRO A 249 -8.88 -29.36 -11.94
N ASN A 250 -8.30 -28.19 -12.24
CA ASN A 250 -8.74 -26.91 -11.71
C ASN A 250 -9.28 -25.92 -12.75
N ILE A 251 -9.36 -26.30 -14.02
CA ILE A 251 -9.76 -25.38 -15.09
C ILE A 251 -10.67 -26.10 -16.08
N ALA A 252 -11.84 -25.51 -16.26
CA ALA A 252 -12.74 -25.81 -17.36
C ALA A 252 -12.75 -24.65 -18.36
N VAL A 253 -12.58 -24.97 -19.65
CA VAL A 253 -12.68 -24.02 -20.76
C VAL A 253 -14.07 -24.15 -21.36
N VAL A 254 -14.97 -23.26 -20.94
CA VAL A 254 -16.37 -23.23 -21.39
C VAL A 254 -16.47 -22.75 -22.83
N ARG A 255 -15.56 -21.87 -23.26
CA ARG A 255 -15.43 -21.40 -24.63
C ARG A 255 -13.97 -21.06 -24.90
N GLY A 256 -13.38 -21.60 -25.96
CA GLY A 256 -12.00 -21.32 -26.33
C GLY A 256 -11.37 -22.48 -27.09
N PRO A 257 -10.17 -22.28 -27.64
CA PRO A 257 -9.44 -23.37 -28.29
C PRO A 257 -8.97 -24.41 -27.26
N PRO A 258 -8.85 -25.69 -27.64
CA PRO A 258 -8.28 -26.68 -26.74
C PRO A 258 -6.80 -26.34 -26.43
N PRO A 259 -6.33 -26.68 -25.22
CA PRO A 259 -4.93 -26.51 -24.85
C PRO A 259 -4.03 -27.35 -25.76
N ARG A 260 -2.87 -26.81 -26.15
CA ARG A 260 -1.87 -27.60 -26.90
C ARG A 260 -1.11 -28.55 -25.99
N ARG A 261 -0.94 -28.17 -24.72
CA ARG A 261 -0.31 -28.98 -23.68
C ARG A 261 -1.09 -28.81 -22.38
N PRO A 262 -1.02 -29.78 -21.45
CA PRO A 262 -1.56 -29.59 -20.12
C PRO A 262 -0.99 -28.30 -19.50
N PRO A 263 -1.83 -27.40 -18.94
CA PRO A 263 -1.36 -26.18 -18.33
C PRO A 263 -0.33 -26.49 -17.24
N ALA A 264 0.79 -25.79 -17.26
CA ALA A 264 1.78 -25.92 -16.19
C ALA A 264 1.15 -25.51 -14.85
N THR A 265 1.22 -26.41 -13.87
CA THR A 265 0.82 -26.11 -12.49
C THR A 265 1.61 -24.91 -12.00
N ALA A 266 0.91 -23.94 -11.41
CA ALA A 266 1.56 -22.76 -10.85
C ALA A 266 2.61 -23.17 -9.82
N PRO A 267 3.82 -22.56 -9.84
CA PRO A 267 4.80 -22.80 -8.79
C PRO A 267 4.18 -22.43 -7.45
N ALA A 268 4.46 -23.25 -6.42
CA ALA A 268 4.02 -22.94 -5.07
C ALA A 268 4.49 -21.53 -4.68
N PRO A 269 3.65 -20.73 -4.01
CA PRO A 269 4.07 -19.42 -3.52
C PRO A 269 5.33 -19.59 -2.65
N PRO A 270 6.29 -18.64 -2.72
CA PRO A 270 7.50 -18.74 -1.94
C PRO A 270 7.16 -18.93 -0.46
N ALA A 271 7.91 -19.80 0.21
CA ALA A 271 7.74 -20.01 1.64
C ALA A 271 7.87 -18.66 2.37
N PRO A 272 7.05 -18.41 3.40
CA PRO A 272 7.19 -17.20 4.19
C PRO A 272 8.62 -17.11 4.74
N LEU A 273 9.21 -15.93 4.69
CA LEU A 273 10.53 -15.69 5.27
C LEU A 273 10.51 -16.05 6.76
N SER A 274 11.60 -16.64 7.25
CA SER A 274 11.80 -16.81 8.69
C SER A 274 11.77 -15.43 9.38
N PRO A 275 11.40 -15.33 10.67
CA PRO A 275 11.41 -14.06 11.39
C PRO A 275 12.75 -13.32 11.29
N PHE A 276 13.87 -14.06 11.32
CA PHE A 276 15.19 -13.51 11.11
C PHE A 276 15.40 -13.02 9.67
N GLY A 277 15.01 -13.80 8.67
CA GLY A 277 15.09 -13.39 7.26
C GLY A 277 14.26 -12.13 6.97
N LEU A 278 13.07 -12.03 7.56
CA LEU A 278 12.22 -10.84 7.47
C LEU A 278 12.86 -9.63 8.17
N ALA A 279 13.46 -9.82 9.34
CA ALA A 279 14.16 -8.75 10.05
C ALA A 279 15.38 -8.26 9.26
N ALA A 280 16.22 -9.18 8.77
CA ALA A 280 17.38 -8.87 7.94
C ALA A 280 16.97 -8.14 6.64
N LEU A 281 15.92 -8.61 5.96
CA LEU A 281 15.38 -7.95 4.76
C LEU A 281 14.86 -6.54 5.09
N THR A 282 14.14 -6.38 6.20
CA THR A 282 13.62 -5.08 6.64
C THR A 282 14.77 -4.10 6.92
N ILE A 283 15.80 -4.54 7.65
CA ILE A 283 17.00 -3.73 7.92
C ILE A 283 17.70 -3.37 6.60
N GLY A 284 17.88 -4.34 5.70
CA GLY A 284 18.48 -4.12 4.38
C GLY A 284 17.72 -3.07 3.55
N ILE A 285 16.39 -3.16 3.52
CA ILE A 285 15.53 -2.17 2.84
C ILE A 285 15.68 -0.79 3.50
N LEU A 286 15.63 -0.70 4.83
CA LEU A 286 15.77 0.57 5.55
C LEU A 286 17.15 1.22 5.32
N LEU A 287 18.23 0.42 5.30
CA LEU A 287 19.57 0.90 4.98
C LEU A 287 19.66 1.38 3.52
N LEU A 288 19.10 0.63 2.57
CA LEU A 288 19.03 1.04 1.17
C LEU A 288 18.30 2.38 1.02
N LEU A 289 17.14 2.52 1.67
CA LEU A 289 16.37 3.76 1.67
C LEU A 289 17.13 4.91 2.34
N ALA A 290 17.82 4.65 3.44
CA ALA A 290 18.65 5.63 4.13
C ALA A 290 19.81 6.12 3.23
N VAL A 291 20.49 5.23 2.53
CA VAL A 291 21.56 5.59 1.59
C VAL A 291 21.02 6.37 0.40
N ALA A 292 19.92 5.90 -0.20
CA ALA A 292 19.29 6.56 -1.34
C ALA A 292 18.77 7.97 -0.99
N GLY A 293 18.20 8.13 0.20
CA GLY A 293 17.67 9.41 0.67
C GLY A 293 18.68 10.30 1.40
N GLY A 294 19.86 9.78 1.78
CA GLY A 294 20.85 10.49 2.60
C GLY A 294 21.35 11.78 1.96
N GLY A 295 21.68 11.73 0.66
CA GLY A 295 22.08 12.93 -0.09
C GLY A 295 20.96 13.97 -0.18
N TRP A 296 19.72 13.53 -0.47
CA TRP A 296 18.55 14.41 -0.54
C TRP A 296 18.26 15.07 0.81
N ALA A 297 18.26 14.30 1.90
CA ALA A 297 18.05 14.81 3.25
C ALA A 297 19.18 15.80 3.64
N GLY A 298 20.43 15.47 3.31
CA GLY A 298 21.57 16.35 3.54
C GLY A 298 21.46 17.69 2.81
N ALA A 299 20.95 17.68 1.59
CA ALA A 299 20.79 18.86 0.75
C ALA A 299 19.57 19.72 1.13
N LEU A 300 18.44 19.09 1.45
CA LEU A 300 17.14 19.75 1.58
C LEU A 300 16.76 20.07 3.03
N VAL A 301 17.35 19.40 4.03
CA VAL A 301 16.97 19.59 5.44
C VAL A 301 18.00 20.49 6.14
N PRO A 302 17.63 21.72 6.54
CA PRO A 302 18.50 22.64 7.26
C PRO A 302 18.55 22.29 8.77
N ALA A 303 18.89 21.04 9.08
CA ALA A 303 18.99 20.54 10.46
C ALA A 303 20.37 19.91 10.73
N ASP A 304 20.58 19.48 11.97
CA ASP A 304 21.75 18.74 12.39
C ASP A 304 21.86 17.36 11.70
N GLY A 305 23.04 16.74 11.80
CA GLY A 305 23.33 15.47 11.14
C GLY A 305 22.40 14.33 11.57
N LEU A 306 21.96 14.30 12.83
CA LEU A 306 21.08 13.25 13.33
C LEU A 306 19.68 13.39 12.73
N THR A 307 19.13 14.61 12.68
CA THR A 307 17.84 14.88 12.02
C THR A 307 17.87 14.51 10.53
N ARG A 308 18.97 14.80 9.83
CA ARG A 308 19.17 14.39 8.43
C ARG A 308 19.23 12.87 8.28
N ALA A 309 19.99 12.17 9.12
CA ALA A 309 20.08 10.72 9.10
C ALA A 309 18.73 10.05 9.39
N ALA A 310 17.97 10.59 10.36
CA ALA A 310 16.66 10.06 10.74
C ALA A 310 15.60 10.26 9.64
N THR A 311 15.69 11.34 8.86
CA THR A 311 14.77 11.64 7.76
C THR A 311 15.16 10.97 6.44
N ALA A 312 16.40 10.50 6.31
CA ALA A 312 16.94 9.92 5.08
C ALA A 312 16.07 8.78 4.50
N PRO A 313 15.60 7.76 5.25
CA PRO A 313 14.76 6.70 4.68
C PRO A 313 13.47 7.23 4.05
N ALA A 314 12.84 8.24 4.64
CA ALA A 314 11.60 8.84 4.11
C ALA A 314 11.85 9.57 2.79
N PHE A 315 12.95 10.33 2.72
CA PHE A 315 13.42 10.93 1.46
C PHE A 315 13.72 9.87 0.41
N GLY A 316 14.36 8.76 0.80
CA GLY A 316 14.64 7.63 -0.09
C GLY A 316 13.37 7.06 -0.72
N ILE A 317 12.33 6.80 0.09
CA ILE A 317 11.02 6.34 -0.42
C ILE A 317 10.43 7.37 -1.38
N ALA A 318 10.38 8.65 -0.99
CA ALA A 318 9.75 9.70 -1.78
C ALA A 318 10.39 9.85 -3.17
N PHE A 319 11.72 9.93 -3.22
CA PHE A 319 12.46 10.11 -4.47
C PHE A 319 12.46 8.84 -5.33
N LEU A 320 12.61 7.65 -4.74
CA LEU A 320 12.56 6.39 -5.50
C LEU A 320 11.16 6.13 -6.06
N ALA A 321 10.10 6.39 -5.30
CA ALA A 321 8.72 6.26 -5.77
C ALA A 321 8.43 7.25 -6.92
N GLY A 322 8.80 8.53 -6.74
CA GLY A 322 8.65 9.55 -7.78
C GLY A 322 9.41 9.19 -9.06
N ALA A 323 10.67 8.76 -8.93
CA ALA A 323 11.50 8.35 -10.06
C ALA A 323 10.96 7.10 -10.75
N SER A 324 10.43 6.13 -10.00
CA SER A 324 9.82 4.92 -10.56
C SER A 324 8.56 5.24 -11.39
N VAL A 325 7.75 6.20 -10.93
CA VAL A 325 6.60 6.70 -11.71
C VAL A 325 7.08 7.37 -13.00
N LEU A 326 8.10 8.23 -12.92
CA LEU A 326 8.67 8.87 -14.11
C LEU A 326 9.27 7.86 -15.09
N ALA A 327 9.99 6.85 -14.59
CA ALA A 327 10.54 5.75 -15.39
C ALA A 327 9.42 4.99 -16.11
N GLY A 328 8.33 4.65 -15.41
CA GLY A 328 7.17 4.02 -16.02
C GLY A 328 6.51 4.88 -17.10
N ARG A 329 6.50 6.21 -16.94
CA ARG A 329 5.96 7.15 -17.94
C ARG A 329 6.79 7.22 -19.22
N VAL A 330 8.09 6.94 -19.15
CA VAL A 330 8.97 6.86 -20.33
C VAL A 330 9.07 5.44 -20.91
N GLY A 331 8.20 4.53 -20.50
CA GLY A 331 8.13 3.17 -21.03
C GLY A 331 9.17 2.21 -20.46
N MET A 332 9.88 2.57 -19.38
CA MET A 332 10.77 1.63 -18.73
C MET A 332 9.97 0.55 -18.02
N VAL A 333 10.13 -0.69 -18.49
CA VAL A 333 9.57 -1.87 -17.83
C VAL A 333 10.37 -2.15 -16.56
N PRO A 334 9.72 -2.35 -15.39
CA PRO A 334 10.42 -2.70 -14.16
C PRO A 334 11.00 -4.11 -14.25
N THR A 335 12.28 -4.18 -14.60
CA THR A 335 13.13 -5.37 -14.58
C THR A 335 14.14 -5.21 -13.45
N THR A 336 14.84 -6.28 -13.06
CA THR A 336 15.90 -6.18 -12.04
C THR A 336 16.95 -5.13 -12.42
N ALA A 337 17.33 -5.06 -13.70
CA ALA A 337 18.33 -4.12 -14.19
C ALA A 337 17.82 -2.67 -14.21
N SER A 338 16.62 -2.42 -14.76
CA SER A 338 16.06 -1.06 -14.83
C SER A 338 15.71 -0.51 -13.44
N SER A 339 15.20 -1.34 -12.53
CA SER A 339 14.97 -0.94 -11.14
C SER A 339 16.28 -0.60 -10.42
N ALA A 340 17.34 -1.39 -10.60
CA ALA A 340 18.65 -1.09 -10.04
C ALA A 340 19.23 0.23 -10.59
N MET A 341 19.03 0.49 -11.89
CA MET A 341 19.45 1.75 -12.51
C MET A 341 18.71 2.95 -11.92
N VAL A 342 17.38 2.87 -11.73
CA VAL A 342 16.59 3.94 -11.09
C VAL A 342 17.12 4.23 -9.68
N VAL A 343 17.38 3.18 -8.89
CA VAL A 343 17.95 3.32 -7.54
C VAL A 343 19.30 4.02 -7.58
N ALA A 344 20.21 3.58 -8.48
CA ALA A 344 21.54 4.16 -8.62
C ALA A 344 21.47 5.64 -9.01
N VAL A 345 20.69 6.00 -10.03
CA VAL A 345 20.56 7.39 -10.52
C VAL A 345 19.99 8.30 -9.44
N VAL A 346 18.91 7.90 -8.77
CA VAL A 346 18.29 8.68 -7.69
C VAL A 346 19.26 8.90 -6.52
N THR A 347 19.99 7.85 -6.16
CA THR A 347 20.98 7.91 -5.08
C THR A 347 22.11 8.87 -5.45
N MET A 348 22.73 8.69 -6.63
CA MET A 348 23.82 9.54 -7.10
C MET A 348 23.40 11.01 -7.20
N ALA A 349 22.22 11.29 -7.76
CA ALA A 349 21.73 12.66 -7.90
C ALA A 349 21.59 13.36 -6.53
N GLY A 350 21.06 12.67 -5.52
CA GLY A 350 20.95 13.21 -4.17
C GLY A 350 22.31 13.51 -3.54
N TRP A 351 23.27 12.59 -3.66
CA TRP A 351 24.62 12.78 -3.11
C TRP A 351 25.43 13.85 -3.85
N LEU A 352 25.26 13.98 -5.17
CA LEU A 352 25.85 15.06 -5.96
C LEU A 352 25.28 16.42 -5.54
N LEU A 353 23.96 16.52 -5.36
CA LEU A 353 23.31 17.75 -4.89
C LEU A 353 23.84 18.17 -3.50
N PHE A 354 23.98 17.20 -2.59
CA PHE A 354 24.55 17.44 -1.27
C PHE A 354 26.00 17.94 -1.34
N ALA A 355 26.84 17.28 -2.16
CA ALA A 355 28.24 17.66 -2.34
C ALA A 355 28.38 19.07 -2.93
N MET A 356 27.56 19.44 -3.92
CA MET A 356 27.55 20.79 -4.51
C MET A 356 27.14 21.87 -3.50
N GLY A 357 26.18 21.58 -2.61
CA GLY A 357 25.76 22.50 -1.55
C GLY A 357 26.85 22.77 -0.48
N GLY A 358 27.86 21.90 -0.40
CA GLY A 358 29.03 22.07 0.46
C GLY A 358 30.08 23.05 -0.07
N ILE A 359 29.98 23.48 -1.34
CA ILE A 359 30.97 24.37 -1.97
C ILE A 359 30.81 25.79 -1.41
N PRO A 360 31.82 26.35 -0.68
CA PRO A 360 31.70 27.63 0.03
C PRO A 360 31.37 28.87 -0.81
N GLY A 361 31.36 28.77 -2.15
CA GLY A 361 31.05 29.87 -3.07
C GLY A 361 29.62 29.90 -3.61
N LEU A 362 28.82 28.84 -3.41
CA LEU A 362 27.48 28.70 -4.00
C LEU A 362 26.34 28.90 -3.01
N ARG A 363 26.63 29.24 -1.73
CA ARG A 363 25.59 29.69 -0.80
C ARG A 363 25.02 31.00 -1.33
N LEU A 364 23.91 30.88 -2.04
CA LEU A 364 23.03 31.97 -2.41
C LEU A 364 22.97 32.91 -1.21
N ARG A 365 23.55 34.09 -1.40
CA ARG A 365 23.69 35.17 -0.42
C ARG A 365 22.29 35.76 -0.17
N GLY A 366 21.41 34.93 0.37
CA GLY A 366 19.99 35.20 0.58
C GLY A 366 19.78 35.94 1.89
N SER A 367 19.43 37.21 1.75
CA SER A 367 18.67 38.03 2.72
C SER A 367 19.24 38.27 4.12
N GLY A 368 20.56 38.38 4.27
CA GLY A 368 21.17 39.02 5.45
C GLY A 368 21.18 40.56 5.41
N ARG A 369 20.34 41.19 4.57
CA ARG A 369 20.38 42.65 4.31
C ARG A 369 19.11 43.35 4.79
N GLY A 370 18.68 43.05 6.01
CA GLY A 370 17.47 43.60 6.59
C GLY A 370 17.58 43.95 8.08
N GLU A 371 18.74 44.35 8.60
CA GLU A 371 18.80 44.80 10.00
C GLU A 371 20.03 45.67 10.34
N ARG A 372 20.27 46.75 9.58
CA ARG A 372 21.05 47.91 10.04
C ARG A 372 20.53 49.22 9.42
N ALA A 373 19.26 49.52 9.66
CA ALA A 373 18.78 50.90 9.71
C ALA A 373 18.18 51.03 11.12
N GLY A 374 18.96 51.46 12.11
CA GLY A 374 19.15 52.89 12.33
C GLY A 374 18.04 53.42 13.22
N SER A 375 18.01 53.00 14.49
CA SER A 375 17.27 53.73 15.52
C SER A 375 18.25 54.71 16.18
N PRO A 376 18.13 56.03 15.94
CA PRO A 376 18.98 57.01 16.58
C PRO A 376 18.58 57.13 18.05
N ARG A 377 19.58 57.01 18.93
CA ARG A 377 19.52 57.35 20.35
C ARG A 377 18.98 58.78 20.54
N GLY A 378 17.70 58.90 20.87
CA GLY A 378 17.14 60.10 21.47
C GLY A 378 17.53 60.19 22.94
N ARG A 379 18.69 60.80 23.22
CA ARG A 379 19.00 61.38 24.54
C ARG A 379 18.08 62.60 24.76
N ARG A 380 17.41 62.70 25.90
CA ARG A 380 17.06 63.99 26.53
C ARG A 380 16.91 63.84 28.06
N PRO A 381 17.06 64.96 28.81
CA PRO A 381 17.89 65.01 30.01
C PRO A 381 17.09 65.22 31.31
N ALA A 382 17.82 65.13 32.42
CA ALA A 382 17.38 65.42 33.77
C ALA A 382 16.81 66.85 33.91
N ARG A 383 15.71 66.96 34.66
CA ARG A 383 15.41 68.06 35.57
C ARG A 383 14.78 67.48 36.83
#